data_AF-A0A411Z4F7-F1
#
_entry.id   AF-A0A411Z4F7-F1
#
_cell.length_a   1.000
_cell.length_b   1.000
_cell.length_c   1.000
_cell.angle_alpha   90.00
_cell.angle_beta   90.00
_cell.angle_gamma   90.00
#
_symmetry.space_group_name_H-M   'P 1'
#
loop_
_entity.id
_entity.type
_entity.pdbx_description
1 polymer ?
#
loop_
_entity_poly.entity_id
_entity_poly.type
_entity_poly.pdbx_seq_one_letter_code
_entity_poly.pdbx_strand_id
1 'polypeptide(L)' 'MAEATQDEKFKVATREVKMRKRVYPRWVVDGRMKQADMDREIRVMEAIAEDYRPQAGLFDGIGNA' A
#
# COMPACT_ATOMS: atom_id res chain seq x y z
N MET A 1 0.03 -19.43 -14.62
CA MET A 1 -0.48 -18.19 -13.98
C MET A 1 0.63 -17.15 -14.09
N ALA A 2 0.37 -15.96 -14.62
CA ALA A 2 1.39 -14.90 -14.67
C ALA A 2 1.57 -14.29 -13.27
N GLU A 3 2.81 -13.98 -12.90
CA GLU A 3 3.12 -13.29 -11.64
C GLU A 3 2.79 -11.79 -11.77
N ALA A 4 2.20 -11.19 -10.74
CA ALA A 4 1.91 -9.76 -10.71
C ALA A 4 3.18 -8.92 -10.61
N THR A 5 3.26 -7.86 -11.41
CA THR A 5 4.37 -6.91 -11.43
C THR A 5 4.43 -6.04 -10.17
N GLN A 6 5.58 -5.42 -9.90
CA GLN A 6 5.75 -4.48 -8.78
C GLN A 6 4.77 -3.30 -8.89
N ASP A 7 4.60 -2.75 -10.09
CA ASP A 7 3.64 -1.67 -10.38
C ASP A 7 2.18 -2.06 -10.09
N GLU A 8 1.78 -3.28 -10.46
CA GLU A 8 0.44 -3.78 -10.15
C GLU A 8 0.23 -3.93 -8.65
N LYS A 9 1.22 -4.50 -7.93
CA LYS A 9 1.20 -4.62 -6.47
C LYS A 9 1.10 -3.24 -5.81
N PHE A 10 1.87 -2.26 -6.26
CA PHE A 10 1.83 -0.89 -5.76
C PHE A 10 0.46 -0.23 -5.96
N LYS A 11 -0.11 -0.34 -7.17
CA LYS A 11 -1.42 0.25 -7.49
C LYS A 11 -2.53 -0.36 -6.63
N VAL A 12 -2.52 -1.68 -6.46
CA VAL A 12 -3.51 -2.39 -5.63
C VAL A 12 -3.35 -2.02 -4.15
N ALA A 13 -2.14 -2.06 -3.61
CA ALA A 13 -1.88 -1.70 -2.20
C ALA A 13 -2.29 -0.25 -1.91
N THR A 14 -1.95 0.70 -2.79
CA THR A 14 -2.32 2.10 -2.63
C THR A 14 -3.84 2.31 -2.66
N ARG A 15 -4.56 1.59 -3.53
CA ARG A 15 -6.03 1.62 -3.54
C ARG A 15 -6.60 1.10 -2.23
N GLU A 16 -6.03 0.03 -1.70
CA GLU A 16 -6.45 -0.58 -0.44
C GLU A 16 -6.24 0.39 0.74
N VAL A 17 -5.09 1.08 0.84
CA VAL A 17 -4.88 2.14 1.83
C VAL A 17 -6.00 3.19 1.77
N LYS A 18 -6.32 3.68 0.57
CA LYS A 18 -7.39 4.68 0.38
C LYS A 18 -8.76 4.14 0.80
N MET A 19 -9.06 2.89 0.46
CA MET A 19 -10.32 2.25 0.84
C MET A 19 -10.43 2.13 2.36
N ARG A 20 -9.39 1.60 3.02
CA ARG A 20 -9.37 1.42 4.49
C ARG A 20 -9.52 2.74 5.22
N LYS A 21 -8.76 3.76 4.83
CA LYS A 21 -8.89 5.13 5.39
C LYS A 21 -10.29 5.72 5.25
N ARG A 22 -11.05 5.31 4.23
CA ARG A 22 -12.43 5.78 3.99
C ARG A 22 -13.48 4.93 4.72
N VAL A 23 -13.31 3.61 4.74
CA VAL A 23 -14.35 2.67 5.19
C VAL A 23 -14.21 2.33 6.67
N TYR A 24 -12.99 2.10 7.15
CA TYR A 24 -12.77 1.63 8.52
C TYR A 24 -13.23 2.62 9.60
N PRO A 25 -13.15 3.96 9.41
CA PRO A 25 -13.69 4.89 10.42
C PRO A 25 -15.18 4.65 10.68
N ARG A 26 -15.96 4.32 9.64
CA ARG A 26 -17.39 3.98 9.82
C ARG A 26 -17.55 2.68 10.60
N TRP A 27 -16.70 1.67 10.35
CA TRP A 27 -16.70 0.42 11.10
C TRP A 27 -16.32 0.60 12.57
N VAL A 28 -15.43 1.54 12.88
CA VAL A 28 -15.09 1.91 14.26
C VAL A 28 -16.31 2.54 14.95
N VAL A 29 -16.96 3.50 14.30
CA VAL A 29 -18.19 4.13 14.83
C VAL A 29 -19.31 3.10 15.02
N ASP A 30 -19.43 2.14 14.11
CA ASP A 30 -20.44 1.06 14.19
C ASP A 30 -20.06 -0.08 15.14
N GLY A 31 -18.92 0.02 15.85
CA GLY A 31 -18.46 -0.98 16.81
C GLY A 31 -17.97 -2.30 16.18
N ARG A 32 -17.76 -2.35 14.87
CA ARG A 32 -17.30 -3.53 14.11
C ARG A 32 -15.78 -3.71 14.15
N MET A 33 -15.05 -2.67 14.56
CA MET A 33 -13.58 -2.63 14.64
C MET A 33 -13.17 -1.69 15.77
N LYS A 34 -12.06 -1.96 16.46
CA LYS A 34 -11.49 -1.01 17.42
C LYS A 34 -10.63 0.02 16.70
N GLN A 35 -10.57 1.24 17.23
CA GLN A 35 -9.70 2.30 16.71
C GLN A 35 -8.23 1.84 16.57
N ALA A 36 -7.70 1.18 17.59
CA ALA A 36 -6.33 0.66 17.58
C ALA A 36 -6.07 -0.38 16.48
N ASP A 37 -7.07 -1.20 16.16
CA ASP A 37 -6.96 -2.20 15.09
C ASP A 37 -6.97 -1.52 13.72
N MET A 38 -7.86 -0.53 13.52
CA MET A 38 -7.88 0.30 12.31
C MET A 38 -6.53 0.98 12.08
N ASP A 39 -5.98 1.64 13.09
CA ASP A 39 -4.72 2.38 12.99
C ASP A 39 -3.56 1.43 12.66
N ARG A 40 -3.53 0.26 13.31
CA ARG A 40 -2.53 -0.77 13.02
C ARG A 40 -2.63 -1.28 11.58
N GLU A 41 -3.84 -1.60 11.11
CA GLU A 41 -4.06 -2.13 9.77
C GLU A 41 -3.75 -1.12 8.67
N ILE A 42 -4.13 0.15 8.85
CA ILE A 42 -3.79 1.21 7.91
C ILE A 42 -2.27 1.37 7.84
N ARG A 43 -1.59 1.45 9.00
CA ARG A 43 -0.13 1.59 9.05
C ARG A 43 0.59 0.42 8.34
N VAL A 44 0.14 -0.82 8.57
CA VAL A 44 0.73 -2.00 7.90
C VAL A 44 0.50 -1.94 6.39
N MET A 45 -0.71 -1.57 5.95
CA MET A 45 -1.01 -1.49 4.51
C MET A 45 -0.25 -0.35 3.83
N GLU A 46 0.00 0.76 4.52
CA GLU A 46 0.88 1.83 4.05
C GLU A 46 2.32 1.37 3.87
N ALA A 47 2.85 0.60 4.81
CA ALA A 47 4.19 0.01 4.69
C ALA A 47 4.27 -0.94 3.48
N ILE A 48 3.25 -1.78 3.27
CA ILE A 48 3.18 -2.66 2.10
C ILE A 48 3.16 -1.85 0.80
N ALA A 49 2.40 -0.75 0.74
CA ALA A 49 2.40 0.12 -0.43
C ALA A 49 3.78 0.76 -0.66
N GLU A 50 4.50 1.10 0.40
CA GLU A 50 5.87 1.63 0.29
C GLU A 50 6.85 0.59 -0.26
N ASP A 51 6.78 -0.66 0.21
CA ASP A 51 7.67 -1.75 -0.24
C ASP A 51 7.61 -1.98 -1.76
N TYR A 52 6.46 -1.72 -2.37
CA TYR A 52 6.25 -1.83 -3.81
C TYR A 52 6.38 -0.51 -4.58
N ARG A 53 6.64 0.62 -3.90
CA ARG A 53 6.77 1.91 -4.57
C ARG A 53 7.86 1.81 -5.64
N PRO A 54 7.55 2.13 -6.92
CA PRO A 54 8.56 2.16 -7.96
C PRO A 54 9.65 3.16 -7.58
N GLN A 55 10.89 2.70 -7.49
CA GLN A 55 12.04 3.58 -7.31
C GLN A 55 12.35 4.19 -8.67
N ALA A 56 12.13 5.50 -8.81
CA ALA A 56 12.64 6.21 -9.98
C ALA A 56 14.17 6.26 -9.87
N GLY A 57 14.85 5.53 -10.74
CA GLY A 57 16.26 5.77 -11.08
C GLY A 57 17.32 5.29 -10.08
N LEU A 58 17.52 3.97 -9.97
CA LEU A 58 18.81 3.41 -9.52
C LEU A 58 19.54 2.67 -10.64
N PHE A 59 19.43 3.14 -11.89
CA PHE A 59 20.29 2.67 -12.99
C PHE A 59 20.42 3.72 -14.12
N ASP A 60 20.54 5.00 -13.79
CA ASP A 60 20.99 6.02 -14.73
C ASP A 60 22.51 6.21 -14.56
N GLY A 61 23.28 5.38 -15.28
CA GLY A 61 24.72 5.59 -15.45
C GLY A 61 25.58 4.45 -14.94
N ILE A 62 25.85 3.47 -15.81
CA ILE A 62 27.19 2.95 -16.17
C ILE A 62 26.95 1.99 -17.35
N GLY A 63 27.57 2.28 -18.51
CA GLY A 63 27.83 1.26 -19.54
C GLY A 63 27.45 1.61 -20.98
N ASN A 64 28.16 2.54 -21.62
CA ASN A 64 28.98 2.23 -22.81
C ASN A 64 29.75 3.48 -23.26
N ALA A 65 31.05 3.48 -22.99
CA ALA A 65 32.06 4.28 -23.66
C ALA A 65 33.05 3.30 -24.30
#